data_AF-A0A6B9FD51-F1
#
_entry.id   AF-A0A6B9FD51-F1
#
_cell.length_a   1.000
_cell.length_b   1.000
_cell.length_c   1.000
_cell.angle_alpha   90.00
_cell.angle_beta   90.00
_cell.angle_gamma   90.00
#
_symmetry.space_group_name_H-M   'P 1'
#
loop_
_entity.id
_entity.type
_entity.pdbx_description
1 polymer ?
#
loop_
_entity_poly.entity_id
_entity_poly.type
_entity_poly.pdbx_seq_one_letter_code
_entity_poly.pdbx_strand_id
1 'polypeptide(L)'
;MSWTRKQRITVAALLVLLVSVPVLWQIGDVRATGATEQKQATLVDRTVATRQAPDDYDGDGIPDARDRCPTRPETDNGFQDADGCPDVVATTGAS
;
A
#
# COMPACT_ATOMS: atom_id res chain seq x y z
N MET A 1 -54.76 8.14 -7.05
CA MET A 1 -54.57 9.60 -7.11
C MET A 1 -54.06 10.02 -8.49
N SER A 2 -54.89 10.58 -9.36
CA SER A 2 -54.44 11.10 -10.66
C SER A 2 -53.70 12.42 -10.47
N TRP A 3 -52.41 12.43 -10.76
CA TRP A 3 -51.59 13.63 -10.62
C TRP A 3 -51.89 14.64 -11.73
N THR A 4 -52.03 15.92 -11.39
CA THR A 4 -52.38 16.96 -12.38
C THR A 4 -51.24 17.17 -13.38
N ARG A 5 -51.54 17.59 -14.62
CA ARG A 5 -50.53 17.82 -15.66
C ARG A 5 -49.45 18.80 -15.21
N LYS A 6 -49.82 19.81 -14.43
CA LYS A 6 -48.89 20.79 -13.84
C LYS A 6 -47.93 20.11 -12.86
N GLN A 7 -48.48 19.30 -11.96
CA GLN A 7 -47.68 18.53 -11.03
C GLN A 7 -46.69 17.61 -11.78
N ARG A 8 -47.17 16.85 -12.79
CA ARG A 8 -46.32 15.96 -13.64
C ARG A 8 -45.11 16.69 -14.22
N ILE A 9 -45.32 17.90 -14.70
CA ILE A 9 -44.25 18.75 -15.24
C ILE A 9 -43.29 19.17 -14.12
N THR A 10 -43.79 19.54 -12.94
CA THR A 10 -42.95 19.95 -11.81
C THR A 10 -42.02 18.83 -11.33
N VAL A 11 -42.51 17.60 -11.12
CA VAL A 11 -41.60 16.50 -10.71
C VAL A 11 -40.68 16.08 -11.84
N ALA A 12 -41.14 16.08 -13.09
CA ALA A 12 -40.23 15.81 -14.21
C ALA A 12 -39.09 16.85 -14.27
N ALA A 13 -39.40 18.13 -14.09
CA ALA A 13 -38.39 19.20 -14.03
C ALA A 13 -37.44 19.03 -12.84
N LEU A 14 -37.94 18.73 -11.64
CA LEU A 14 -37.10 18.48 -10.47
C LEU A 14 -36.19 17.27 -10.65
N LEU A 15 -36.69 16.16 -11.23
CA LEU A 15 -35.88 14.98 -11.53
C LEU A 15 -34.80 15.27 -12.57
N VAL A 16 -35.14 15.98 -13.64
CA VAL A 16 -34.16 16.39 -14.67
C VAL A 16 -33.09 17.27 -14.06
N LEU A 17 -33.45 18.20 -13.17
CA LEU A 17 -32.51 19.13 -12.54
C LEU A 17 -31.57 18.38 -11.56
N LEU A 18 -32.10 17.45 -10.76
CA LEU A 18 -31.31 16.63 -9.83
C LEU A 18 -30.35 15.66 -10.52
N VAL A 19 -30.64 15.23 -11.75
CA VAL A 19 -29.77 14.32 -12.51
C VAL A 19 -28.79 15.08 -13.40
N SER A 20 -29.23 16.17 -14.04
CA SER A 20 -28.39 16.92 -14.99
C SER A 20 -27.36 17.81 -14.32
N VAL A 21 -27.67 18.42 -13.16
CA VAL A 21 -26.74 19.31 -12.46
C VAL A 21 -25.48 18.57 -11.99
N PRO A 22 -25.54 17.41 -11.32
CA PRO A 22 -24.33 16.67 -10.93
C PRO A 22 -23.48 16.20 -12.12
N VAL A 23 -24.14 15.79 -13.21
CA VAL A 23 -23.47 15.32 -14.45
C VAL A 23 -22.75 16.46 -15.16
N LEU A 24 -23.37 17.63 -15.26
CA LEU A 24 -22.77 18.83 -15.87
C LEU A 24 -21.64 19.41 -15.03
N TRP A 25 -21.68 19.25 -13.69
CA TRP A 25 -20.67 19.75 -12.77
C TRP A 25 -19.55 18.75 -12.44
N GLN A 26 -19.43 17.62 -13.17
CA GLN A 26 -18.41 16.58 -12.93
C GLN A 26 -18.27 16.14 -11.46
N ILE A 27 -19.34 16.24 -10.66
CA ILE A 27 -19.40 15.66 -9.31
C ILE A 27 -19.70 14.17 -9.52
N GLY A 28 -18.74 13.45 -10.10
CA GLY A 28 -18.79 12.00 -10.25
C GLY A 28 -18.73 11.32 -8.89
N ASP A 29 -19.38 10.15 -8.79
CA ASP A 29 -19.42 9.29 -7.61
C ASP A 29 -18.04 9.23 -6.92
N VAL A 30 -17.93 9.82 -5.72
CA VAL A 30 -16.71 9.86 -4.90
C VAL A 30 -16.17 8.46 -4.55
N ARG A 31 -16.92 7.41 -4.91
CA ARG A 31 -16.47 6.01 -4.85
C ARG A 31 -15.34 5.69 -5.84
N ALA A 32 -15.04 6.54 -6.82
CA ALA A 32 -13.93 6.33 -7.75
C ALA A 32 -12.57 6.87 -7.26
N THR A 33 -12.52 7.70 -6.21
CA THR A 33 -11.24 8.27 -5.71
C THR A 33 -10.51 7.38 -4.70
N GLY A 34 -11.05 6.21 -4.33
CA GLY A 34 -10.42 5.27 -3.38
C GLY A 34 -9.61 4.13 -4.02
N ALA A 35 -9.61 3.99 -5.35
CA ALA A 35 -8.97 2.85 -6.02
C ALA A 35 -7.44 2.94 -6.12
N THR A 36 -6.82 4.02 -5.65
CA THR A 36 -5.35 4.14 -5.55
C THR A 36 -4.79 3.75 -4.18
N GLU A 37 -5.64 3.54 -3.16
CA GLU A 37 -5.19 3.23 -1.79
C GLU A 37 -4.87 1.73 -1.57
N GLN A 38 -5.45 0.82 -2.36
CA GLN A 38 -5.28 -0.62 -2.11
C GLN A 38 -3.92 -1.20 -2.51
N LYS A 39 -3.17 -0.54 -3.41
CA LYS A 39 -1.84 -1.02 -3.80
C LYS A 39 -0.73 -0.65 -2.80
N GLN A 40 -0.97 0.29 -1.90
CA GLN A 40 0.05 0.76 -0.96
C GLN A 40 0.04 -0.01 0.36
N ALA A 41 -1.08 -0.63 0.75
CA ALA A 41 -1.15 -1.42 1.99
C ALA A 41 -0.27 -2.68 1.95
N THR A 42 -0.13 -3.35 0.81
CA THR A 42 0.66 -4.59 0.70
C THR A 42 2.17 -4.39 0.71
N LEU A 43 2.65 -3.18 0.38
CA LEU A 43 4.08 -2.87 0.43
C LEU A 43 4.52 -2.43 1.83
N VAL A 44 3.65 -1.72 2.55
CA VAL A 44 3.88 -1.25 3.92
C VAL A 44 3.84 -2.42 4.91
N ASP A 45 2.91 -3.35 4.76
CA ASP A 45 2.79 -4.51 5.67
C ASP A 45 4.08 -5.37 5.70
N ARG A 46 4.71 -5.54 4.54
CA ARG A 46 5.97 -6.31 4.42
C ARG A 46 7.21 -5.55 4.89
N THR A 47 7.20 -4.22 4.89
CA THR A 47 8.34 -3.38 5.37
C THR A 47 8.21 -2.92 6.82
N VAL A 48 7.03 -3.06 7.43
CA VAL A 48 6.82 -2.75 8.86
C VAL A 48 7.07 -4.00 9.71
N ALA A 49 6.69 -5.18 9.23
CA ALA A 49 6.96 -6.43 9.94
C ALA A 49 8.46 -6.69 10.17
N THR A 50 9.34 -6.25 9.28
CA THR A 50 10.80 -6.39 9.41
C THR A 50 11.47 -5.41 10.37
N ARG A 51 10.80 -4.32 10.81
CA ARG A 51 11.41 -3.38 11.79
C ARG A 51 11.03 -3.65 13.24
N GLN A 52 10.15 -4.62 13.48
CA GLN A 52 9.53 -4.85 14.78
C GLN A 52 9.41 -6.34 15.06
N ALA A 53 10.39 -7.12 14.61
CA ALA A 53 10.60 -8.45 15.15
C ALA A 53 11.12 -8.26 16.59
N PRO A 54 10.39 -8.74 17.63
CA PRO A 54 10.95 -8.77 18.97
C PRO A 54 12.19 -9.66 18.91
N ASP A 55 13.34 -9.10 19.26
CA ASP A 55 14.66 -9.75 19.26
C ASP A 55 15.34 -9.90 17.88
N ASP A 56 15.08 -9.03 16.90
CA ASP A 56 15.89 -8.88 15.67
C ASP A 56 16.02 -7.36 15.37
N TYR A 57 17.15 -6.79 15.79
CA TYR A 57 17.34 -5.34 15.89
C TYR A 57 17.62 -4.67 14.53
N ASP A 58 18.29 -5.35 13.60
CA ASP A 58 18.62 -4.81 12.28
C ASP A 58 17.70 -5.33 11.16
N GLY A 59 16.84 -6.31 11.47
CA GLY A 59 15.74 -6.74 10.63
C GLY A 59 16.17 -7.60 9.45
N ASP A 60 17.29 -8.31 9.59
CA ASP A 60 17.80 -9.23 8.56
C ASP A 60 17.15 -10.63 8.62
N GLY A 61 16.32 -10.88 9.64
CA GLY A 61 15.59 -12.13 9.84
C GLY A 61 16.30 -13.14 10.74
N ILE A 62 17.45 -12.79 11.32
CA ILE A 62 18.18 -13.59 12.30
C ILE A 62 17.93 -12.99 13.70
N PRO A 63 17.48 -13.78 14.69
CA PRO A 63 17.31 -13.26 16.03
C PRO A 63 18.63 -12.79 16.63
N ASP A 64 18.64 -11.66 17.35
CA ASP A 64 19.78 -11.04 18.06
C ASP A 64 20.56 -12.06 18.93
N ALA A 65 19.87 -13.07 19.46
CA ALA A 65 20.47 -14.13 20.27
C ALA A 65 21.34 -15.12 19.48
N ARG A 66 21.15 -15.18 18.16
CA ARG A 66 21.86 -16.04 17.20
C ARG A 66 22.67 -15.24 16.18
N ASP A 67 22.48 -13.93 16.14
CA ASP A 67 23.20 -13.00 15.31
C ASP A 67 24.53 -12.58 15.97
N ARG A 68 25.62 -12.64 15.20
CA ARG A 68 26.94 -12.15 15.63
C ARG A 68 27.09 -10.64 15.48
N CYS A 69 26.30 -10.03 14.61
CA CYS A 69 26.29 -8.60 14.34
C CYS A 69 24.88 -7.98 14.48
N PRO A 70 24.26 -7.93 15.70
CA PRO A 70 22.89 -7.44 15.97
C PRO A 70 22.57 -5.97 15.62
N THR A 71 23.41 -5.29 14.86
CA THR A 71 23.26 -3.87 14.49
C THR A 71 23.59 -3.64 13.02
N ARG A 72 23.99 -4.69 12.31
CA ARG A 72 24.47 -4.63 10.94
C ARG A 72 23.82 -5.79 10.19
N PRO A 73 22.85 -5.50 9.32
CA PRO A 73 22.09 -6.56 8.68
C PRO A 73 23.00 -7.40 7.78
N GLU A 74 22.76 -8.71 7.77
CA GLU A 74 23.38 -9.69 6.88
C GLU A 74 23.26 -9.28 5.41
N THR A 75 24.27 -9.68 4.61
CA THR A 75 24.27 -9.52 3.16
C THR A 75 24.29 -10.90 2.50
N ASP A 76 23.12 -11.36 2.03
CA ASP A 76 22.99 -12.62 1.27
C ASP A 76 23.81 -12.58 -0.02
N ASN A 77 25.04 -13.08 0.06
CA ASN A 77 26.04 -13.07 -0.99
C ASN A 77 26.66 -14.46 -1.23
N GLY A 78 26.17 -15.49 -0.52
CA GLY A 78 26.61 -16.87 -0.63
C GLY A 78 27.79 -17.20 0.28
N PHE A 79 28.18 -16.32 1.20
CA PHE A 79 29.28 -16.51 2.13
C PHE A 79 28.85 -16.19 3.55
N GLN A 80 28.79 -17.24 4.37
CA GLN A 80 28.40 -17.17 5.78
C GLN A 80 27.04 -16.50 6.05
N ASP A 81 26.08 -16.56 5.12
CA ASP A 81 24.77 -15.89 5.20
C ASP A 81 23.84 -16.33 6.38
N ALA A 82 24.33 -17.14 7.30
CA ALA A 82 23.63 -17.63 8.49
C ALA A 82 24.27 -17.17 9.80
N ASP A 83 25.35 -16.38 9.76
CA ASP A 83 26.02 -15.87 10.96
C ASP A 83 25.59 -14.45 11.36
N GLY A 84 24.83 -13.77 10.49
CA GLY A 84 24.19 -12.48 10.74
C GLY A 84 25.13 -11.29 10.54
N CYS A 85 26.34 -11.54 10.04
CA CYS A 85 27.32 -10.50 9.81
C CYS A 85 27.50 -10.19 8.31
N PRO A 86 27.44 -8.91 7.90
CA PRO A 86 27.67 -8.54 6.51
C PRO A 86 29.11 -8.84 6.09
N ASP A 87 29.24 -9.88 5.28
CA ASP A 87 30.49 -10.29 4.68
C ASP A 87 30.65 -9.75 3.25
N VAL A 88 31.87 -9.85 2.72
CA VAL A 88 32.18 -9.50 1.34
C VAL A 88 32.87 -10.66 0.64
N VAL A 89 32.21 -11.24 -0.36
CA VAL A 89 32.88 -12.11 -1.33
C VAL A 89 33.74 -11.26 -2.25
N ALA A 90 35.03 -11.15 -1.94
CA ALA A 90 35.98 -10.57 -2.88
C ALA A 90 36.09 -11.52 -4.08
N THR A 91 35.30 -11.27 -5.13
CA THR A 91 35.48 -11.89 -6.46
C THR A 91 36.86 -11.47 -6.96
N THR A 92 37.87 -12.23 -6.58
CA THR A 92 39.22 -12.08 -7.09
C THR A 92 39.22 -12.67 -8.49
N GLY A 93 39.01 -11.83 -9.51
CA GLY A 93 39.31 -12.20 -10.89
C GLY A 93 38.23 -11.92 -11.93
N ALA A 94 38.03 -10.64 -12.24
CA ALA A 94 37.66 -10.24 -13.61
C ALA A 94 38.41 -8.94 -13.94
N SER A 95 39.71 -9.09 -14.17
CA SER A 95 40.54 -8.14 -14.93
C SER A 95 41.34 -8.94 -15.93
#